data_AF-A0A8S9UBI2-F1
#
_entry.id   AF-A0A8S9UBI2-F1
#
_cell.length_a   1.000
_cell.length_b   1.000
_cell.length_c   1.000
_cell.angle_alpha   90.00
_cell.angle_beta   90.00
_cell.angle_gamma   90.00
#
_symmetry.space_group_name_H-M   'P 1'
#
loop_
_entity.id
_entity.type
_entity.pdbx_description
1 polymer ?
#
loop_
_entity_poly.entity_id
_entity_poly.type
_entity_poly.pdbx_seq_one_letter_code
_entity_poly.pdbx_strand_id
1 'polypeptide(L)'
;MLVCERRKRCVCVWRGIDTLAAELLSPTNYLHMTYGDLEDDIPTSEEAIVVLGSGTHRNVSFVKIDWCGVSAVRTWTNRGQLLELERASW
;
A
#
# COMPACT_ATOMS: atom_id res chain seq x y z
N MET A 1 6.64 -15.61 19.84
CA MET A 1 7.50 -14.41 19.78
C MET A 1 8.86 -14.69 19.10
N LEU A 2 9.54 -15.81 19.40
CA LEU A 2 10.86 -16.16 18.83
C LEU A 2 10.93 -16.31 17.29
N VAL A 3 9.81 -16.62 16.61
CA VAL A 3 9.81 -16.83 15.14
C VAL A 3 9.97 -15.51 14.37
N CYS A 4 9.28 -14.43 14.77
CA CYS A 4 9.48 -13.12 14.13
C CYS A 4 10.90 -12.61 14.34
N GLU A 5 11.50 -12.87 15.50
CA GLU A 5 12.85 -12.42 15.80
C GLU A 5 13.92 -13.13 14.96
N ARG A 6 13.73 -14.42 14.65
CA ARG A 6 14.57 -15.17 13.71
C ARG A 6 14.35 -14.78 12.24
N ARG A 7 13.16 -14.30 11.88
CA ARG A 7 12.80 -13.94 10.49
C ARG A 7 13.23 -12.53 10.07
N LYS A 8 13.86 -11.75 10.95
CA LYS A 8 14.45 -10.43 10.61
C LYS A 8 15.46 -10.47 9.46
N ARG A 9 15.97 -11.66 9.10
CA ARG A 9 16.88 -11.89 7.97
C ARG A 9 16.17 -12.06 6.62
N CYS A 10 14.86 -12.28 6.62
CA CYS A 10 14.02 -12.32 5.42
C CYS A 10 13.28 -10.99 5.34
N VAL A 11 13.88 -10.03 4.63
CA VAL A 11 13.29 -8.71 4.40
C VAL A 11 12.25 -8.83 3.28
N CYS A 12 11.08 -8.24 3.49
CA CYS A 12 10.06 -8.12 2.44
C CYS A 12 10.29 -6.83 1.66
N VAL A 13 9.99 -6.89 0.37
CA VAL A 13 10.18 -5.83 -0.60
C VAL A 13 8.82 -5.44 -1.19
N TRP A 14 8.62 -4.15 -1.43
CA TRP A 14 7.44 -3.57 -2.08
C TRP A 14 7.61 -3.51 -3.59
N ARG A 15 6.68 -4.14 -4.31
CA ARG A 15 6.66 -4.16 -5.77
C ARG A 15 5.40 -3.55 -6.34
N GLY A 16 5.56 -2.72 -7.36
CA GLY A 16 4.50 -2.19 -8.18
C GLY A 16 3.82 -3.28 -8.99
N ILE A 17 2.50 -3.23 -9.07
CA ILE A 17 1.73 -3.99 -10.04
C ILE A 17 1.55 -3.07 -11.25
N ASP A 18 2.29 -3.38 -12.30
CA ASP A 18 2.04 -2.88 -13.63
C ASP A 18 1.28 -3.93 -14.45
N THR A 19 0.58 -3.48 -15.48
CA THR A 19 -0.12 -4.37 -16.41
C THR A 19 0.81 -4.93 -17.48
N LEU A 20 2.09 -4.56 -17.46
CA LEU A 20 3.08 -4.78 -18.52
C LEU A 20 4.36 -5.48 -18.01
N ALA A 21 4.33 -6.11 -16.84
CA ALA A 21 5.46 -6.85 -16.28
C ALA A 21 6.80 -6.06 -16.27
N ALA A 22 6.75 -4.82 -15.81
CA ALA A 22 7.85 -3.86 -15.74
C ALA A 22 8.43 -3.38 -17.07
N GLU A 23 7.72 -3.55 -18.21
CA GLU A 23 8.14 -2.92 -19.48
C GLU A 23 8.04 -1.38 -19.43
N LEU A 24 7.10 -0.85 -18.65
CA LEU A 24 6.88 0.59 -18.48
C LEU A 24 6.64 0.90 -17.00
N LEU A 25 7.10 2.06 -16.55
CA LEU A 25 6.79 2.56 -15.22
C LEU A 25 5.28 2.77 -15.06
N SER A 26 4.69 2.12 -14.05
CA SER A 26 3.30 2.35 -13.69
C SER A 26 3.11 3.78 -13.17
N PRO A 27 2.14 4.54 -13.70
CA PRO A 27 1.81 5.87 -13.16
C PRO A 27 1.08 5.79 -11.80
N THR A 28 0.86 4.59 -11.25
CA THR A 28 0.06 4.35 -10.05
C THR A 28 0.82 3.52 -9.01
N ASN A 29 0.61 3.86 -7.73
CA ASN A 29 1.26 3.18 -6.60
C ASN A 29 0.40 2.02 -6.07
N TYR A 30 0.06 1.08 -6.96
CA TYR A 30 -0.63 -0.15 -6.58
C TYR A 30 0.42 -1.23 -6.27
N LEU A 31 0.59 -1.56 -4.99
CA LEU A 31 1.73 -2.34 -4.51
C LEU A 31 1.35 -3.68 -3.91
N HIS A 32 2.28 -4.63 -3.94
CA HIS A 32 2.25 -5.88 -3.17
C HIS A 32 3.61 -6.17 -2.53
N MET A 33 3.63 -7.06 -1.52
CA MET A 33 4.86 -7.47 -0.85
C MET A 33 5.35 -8.82 -1.37
N THR A 34 6.66 -8.94 -1.55
CA THR A 34 7.33 -10.19 -1.93
C THR A 34 8.63 -10.38 -1.14
N TYR A 35 9.06 -11.63 -0.99
CA TYR A 35 10.35 -11.99 -0.37
C TYR A 35 11.41 -12.38 -1.41
N GLY A 36 11.04 -12.45 -2.69
CA GLY A 36 11.91 -12.94 -3.76
C GLY A 36 12.79 -11.87 -4.42
N ASP A 37 12.54 -10.60 -4.10
CA ASP A 37 13.22 -9.45 -4.70
C ASP A 37 14.23 -8.82 -3.74
N LEU A 38 15.07 -7.93 -4.29
CA LEU A 38 16.17 -7.29 -3.56
C LEU A 38 15.92 -5.81 -3.22
N GLU A 39 15.08 -5.11 -3.98
CA GLU A 39 14.93 -3.65 -3.90
C GLU A 39 13.47 -3.19 -4.04
N ASP A 40 13.07 -2.19 -3.24
CA ASP A 40 11.73 -1.59 -3.28
C ASP A 40 11.57 -0.68 -4.51
N ASP A 41 10.42 -0.75 -5.17
CA ASP A 41 10.13 0.10 -6.34
C ASP A 41 9.80 1.55 -5.95
N ILE A 42 9.44 1.81 -4.69
CA ILE A 42 8.98 3.11 -4.20
C ILE A 42 9.73 3.48 -2.91
N PRO A 43 10.18 4.73 -2.76
CA PRO A 43 10.79 5.18 -1.51
C PRO A 43 9.79 5.14 -0.36
N THR A 44 10.24 4.68 0.80
CA THR A 44 9.43 4.70 2.03
C THR A 44 9.36 6.13 2.57
N SER A 45 8.15 6.65 2.80
CA SER A 45 7.93 7.92 3.52
C SER A 45 7.95 7.68 5.03
N GLU A 46 8.63 8.54 5.78
CA GLU A 46 8.63 8.50 7.26
C GLU A 46 7.28 8.95 7.86
N GLU A 47 6.50 9.74 7.13
CA GLU A 47 5.19 10.23 7.55
C GLU A 47 4.11 9.80 6.55
N ALA A 48 3.27 8.83 6.95
CA ALA A 48 2.15 8.34 6.15
C ALA A 48 0.96 7.97 7.04
N ILE A 49 -0.26 8.23 6.54
CA ILE A 49 -1.51 7.79 7.18
C ILE A 49 -1.95 6.49 6.53
N VAL A 50 -2.07 5.43 7.33
CA VAL A 50 -2.53 4.11 6.87
C VAL A 50 -4.00 3.90 7.24
N VAL A 51 -4.82 3.57 6.24
CA VAL A 51 -6.21 3.15 6.44
C VAL A 51 -6.31 1.65 6.23
N LEU A 52 -6.57 0.90 7.30
CA LEU A 52 -6.72 -0.55 7.25
C LEU A 52 -8.15 -0.94 6.84
N GLY A 53 -8.27 -1.76 5.79
CA GLY A 53 -9.54 -2.28 5.30
C GLY A 53 -10.11 -3.42 6.15
N SER A 54 -11.33 -3.83 5.83
CA SER A 54 -12.09 -4.86 6.56
C SER A 54 -11.65 -6.30 6.27
N GLY A 55 -10.87 -6.54 5.20
CA GLY A 55 -10.49 -7.87 4.75
C GLY A 55 -11.59 -8.54 3.92
N THR A 56 -11.75 -9.86 4.06
CA THR A 56 -12.77 -10.61 3.30
C THR A 56 -14.16 -10.45 3.91
N HIS A 57 -15.16 -10.19 3.06
CA HIS A 57 -16.54 -10.01 3.52
C HIS A 57 -17.14 -11.34 3.97
N ARG A 58 -17.42 -11.46 5.27
CA ARG A 58 -18.14 -12.61 5.82
C ARG A 58 -19.59 -12.28 6.17
N ASN A 59 -19.89 -11.03 6.54
CA ASN A 59 -21.20 -10.58 6.98
C ASN A 59 -21.62 -9.25 6.31
N VAL A 60 -22.91 -8.89 6.40
CA VAL A 60 -23.47 -7.65 5.83
C VAL A 60 -22.92 -6.39 6.51
N SER A 61 -22.36 -6.49 7.71
CA SER A 61 -21.72 -5.35 8.39
C SER A 61 -20.46 -4.84 7.68
N PHE A 62 -19.86 -5.62 6.78
CA PHE A 62 -18.60 -5.24 6.11
C PHE A 62 -18.77 -4.07 5.12
N VAL A 63 -19.91 -3.97 4.43
CA VAL A 63 -20.18 -2.85 3.51
C VAL A 63 -20.15 -1.50 4.24
N LYS A 64 -20.56 -1.48 5.52
CA LYS A 64 -20.51 -0.28 6.37
C LYS A 64 -19.07 0.06 6.75
N ILE A 65 -18.22 -0.95 6.97
CA ILE A 65 -16.81 -0.75 7.30
C ILE A 65 -16.06 -0.22 6.07
N ASP A 66 -16.33 -0.75 4.88
CA ASP A 66 -15.72 -0.25 3.65
C ASP A 66 -16.17 1.19 3.35
N TRP A 67 -17.45 1.51 3.57
CA TRP A 67 -17.95 2.88 3.47
C TRP A 67 -17.21 3.83 4.40
N CYS A 68 -16.95 3.41 5.64
CA CYS A 68 -16.16 4.19 6.60
C CYS A 68 -14.72 4.39 6.10
N GLY A 69 -14.08 3.34 5.59
CA GLY A 69 -12.72 3.42 5.02
C GLY A 69 -12.62 4.38 3.84
N VAL A 70 -13.53 4.28 2.87
CA VAL A 70 -13.57 5.18 1.71
C VAL A 70 -13.84 6.63 2.14
N SER A 71 -14.74 6.84 3.09
CA SER A 71 -15.04 8.17 3.62
C SER A 71 -13.85 8.80 4.35
N ALA A 72 -13.11 8.00 5.12
CA ALA A 72 -11.89 8.44 5.79
C ALA A 72 -10.83 8.85 4.76
N VAL A 73 -10.51 7.98 3.79
CA VAL A 73 -9.53 8.27 2.73
C VAL A 73 -9.89 9.56 1.99
N ARG A 74 -11.13 9.71 1.53
CA ARG A 74 -11.60 10.93 0.84
C ARG A 74 -11.45 12.18 1.71
N THR A 75 -11.72 12.08 3.01
CA THR A 75 -11.58 13.21 3.93
C THR A 75 -10.12 13.65 4.06
N TRP A 76 -9.18 12.71 4.15
CA TRP A 76 -7.76 13.00 4.23
C TRP A 76 -7.19 13.52 2.90
N THR A 77 -7.64 12.99 1.76
CA THR A 77 -7.31 13.51 0.43
C THR A 77 -7.77 14.96 0.28
N ASN A 78 -9.02 15.27 0.65
CA ASN A 78 -9.57 16.63 0.54
C ASN A 78 -8.88 17.64 1.47
N ARG A 79 -8.21 17.18 2.53
CA ARG A 79 -7.39 18.03 3.43
C ARG A 79 -5.97 18.26 2.90
N GLY A 80 -5.60 17.65 1.77
CA GLY A 80 -4.24 17.72 1.22
C GLY A 80 -3.20 16.96 2.06
N GLN A 81 -3.64 16.08 2.96
CA GLN A 81 -2.78 15.34 3.89
C GLN A 81 -2.48 13.92 3.43
N LEU A 82 -3.09 13.49 2.32
CA LEU A 82 -2.73 12.26 1.64
C LEU A 82 -1.79 12.66 0.50
N LEU A 83 -0.51 12.35 0.68
CA LEU A 83 0.51 12.53 -0.35
C LEU A 83 0.08 11.73 -1.58
N GLU A 84 -0.34 12.42 -2.64
CA GLU A 84 0.10 12.00 -3.97
C GLU A 84 1.62 12.09 -3.88
N LEU A 85 2.31 10.95 -3.70
CA LEU A 85 3.74 10.87 -4.04
C LEU A 85 3.86 11.59 -5.37
N GLU A 86 4.63 12.70 -5.38
CA GLU A 86 4.72 13.58 -6.53
C GLU A 86 4.75 12.73 -7.79
N ARG A 87 3.80 13.02 -8.69
CA ARG A 87 3.82 12.56 -10.08
C ARG A 87 5.27 12.54 -10.49
N ALA A 88 5.85 11.35 -10.68
CA ALA A 88 7.15 11.20 -11.29
C ALA A 88 7.11 12.07 -12.55
N SER A 89 7.84 13.17 -12.50
CA SER A 89 7.84 14.20 -13.50
C SER A 89 8.43 13.59 -14.77
N TRP A 90 7.57 13.43 -15.77
CA TRP A 90 7.97 13.39 -17.16
C TRP A 90 7.68 14.77 -17.75
#